data_AF-A0A2M7DL98-F1
#
_entry.id   AF-A0A2M7DL98-F1
#
_cell.length_a   1.000
_cell.length_b   1.000
_cell.length_c   1.000
_cell.angle_alpha   90.00
_cell.angle_beta   90.00
_cell.angle_gamma   90.00
#
_symmetry.space_group_name_H-M   'P 1'
#
loop_
_entity.id
_entity.type
_entity.pdbx_description
1 polymer ?
#
loop_
_entity_poly.entity_id
_entity_poly.type
_entity_poly.pdbx_seq_one_letter_code
_entity_poly.pdbx_strand_id
1 'polypeptide(L)'
;MEKILNNKISILFMFLILKQIIITSITALLANKVRSFLTMLGIIIGVGAVILIISVGAGAQSLIINQVESLGTNLIGVLPGKAEDEGPPASVMGIIITTLTYEDAQALNDKKNVPNILDVVAYSKSVGPVSWQGTSYDTSLNGTTSVI
;
A
#
# COMPACT_ATOMS: atom_id res chain seq x y z
N MET A 1 9.94 -44.81 -46.54
CA MET A 1 9.83 -43.49 -47.20
C MET A 1 8.36 -43.01 -47.28
N GLU A 2 7.42 -43.90 -47.59
CA GLU A 2 5.96 -43.64 -47.71
C GLU A 2 5.29 -43.03 -46.44
N LYS A 3 5.70 -43.47 -45.24
CA LYS A 3 5.13 -43.00 -43.96
C LYS A 3 5.38 -41.51 -43.68
N ILE A 4 6.52 -40.97 -44.14
CA ILE A 4 6.90 -39.56 -43.97
C ILE A 4 6.09 -38.68 -44.95
N LEU A 5 5.85 -39.18 -46.16
CA LEU A 5 5.07 -38.48 -47.18
C LEU A 5 3.60 -38.36 -46.78
N ASN A 6 3.00 -39.43 -46.23
CA ASN A 6 1.61 -39.40 -45.75
C ASN A 6 1.39 -38.45 -44.56
N ASN A 7 2.34 -38.38 -43.62
CA ASN A 7 2.25 -37.43 -42.52
C ASN A 7 2.33 -35.97 -43.03
N LYS A 8 3.21 -35.71 -44.00
CA LYS A 8 3.35 -34.37 -44.60
C LYS A 8 2.09 -33.94 -45.37
N ILE A 9 1.45 -34.86 -46.07
CA ILE A 9 0.18 -34.65 -46.78
C ILE A 9 -0.97 -34.42 -45.78
N SER A 10 -1.03 -35.18 -44.69
CA SER A 10 -2.02 -34.99 -43.63
C SER A 10 -1.90 -33.62 -42.95
N ILE A 11 -0.68 -33.18 -42.64
CA ILE A 11 -0.40 -31.85 -42.07
C ILE A 11 -0.78 -30.73 -43.04
N LEU A 12 -0.44 -30.88 -44.33
CA LEU A 12 -0.80 -29.91 -45.35
C LEU A 12 -2.33 -29.80 -45.50
N PHE A 13 -3.02 -30.93 -45.51
CA PHE A 13 -4.47 -30.99 -45.57
C PHE A 13 -5.11 -30.35 -44.33
N MET A 14 -4.58 -30.62 -43.13
CA MET A 14 -5.02 -30.02 -41.87
C MET A 14 -4.88 -28.49 -41.88
N PHE A 15 -3.79 -27.97 -42.44
CA PHE A 15 -3.59 -26.52 -42.57
C PHE A 15 -4.56 -25.89 -43.59
N LEU A 16 -4.87 -26.60 -44.67
CA LEU A 16 -5.80 -26.16 -45.71
C LEU A 16 -7.25 -26.10 -45.19
N ILE A 17 -7.70 -27.10 -44.44
CA ILE A 17 -9.04 -27.08 -43.82
C ILE A 17 -9.15 -25.95 -42.78
N LEU A 18 -8.10 -25.70 -41.99
CA LEU A 18 -8.09 -24.64 -40.99
C LEU A 18 -8.24 -23.26 -41.65
N LYS A 19 -7.49 -23.03 -42.75
CA LYS A 19 -7.62 -21.81 -43.55
C LYS A 19 -9.04 -21.66 -44.11
N GLN A 20 -9.63 -22.74 -44.63
CA GLN A 20 -10.98 -22.69 -45.21
C GLN A 20 -12.04 -22.36 -44.16
N ILE A 21 -11.95 -22.93 -42.96
CA ILE A 21 -12.88 -22.67 -41.86
C ILE A 21 -12.78 -21.22 -41.42
N ILE A 22 -11.56 -20.69 -41.23
CA ILE A 22 -11.35 -19.28 -40.85
C ILE A 22 -11.96 -18.33 -41.89
N ILE A 23 -11.69 -18.56 -43.18
CA ILE A 23 -12.24 -17.73 -44.27
C ILE A 23 -13.77 -17.79 -44.24
N THR A 24 -14.35 -18.99 -44.16
CA THR A 24 -15.80 -19.19 -44.14
C THR A 24 -16.46 -18.50 -42.93
N SER A 25 -15.86 -18.60 -41.74
CA SER A 25 -16.33 -17.94 -40.53
C SER A 25 -16.27 -16.41 -40.64
N ILE A 26 -15.18 -15.85 -41.19
CA ILE A 26 -15.06 -14.39 -41.40
C ILE A 26 -16.14 -13.90 -42.38
N THR A 27 -16.35 -14.61 -43.49
CA THR A 27 -17.41 -14.27 -44.45
C THR A 27 -18.79 -14.32 -43.79
N ALA A 28 -19.06 -15.31 -42.94
CA ALA A 28 -20.32 -15.42 -42.20
C ALA A 28 -20.52 -14.28 -41.17
N LEU A 29 -19.45 -13.86 -40.48
CA LEU A 29 -19.48 -12.71 -39.56
C LEU A 29 -19.77 -11.40 -40.31
N LEU A 30 -19.19 -11.23 -41.50
CA LEU A 30 -19.39 -10.06 -42.36
C LEU A 30 -20.79 -10.02 -43.01
N ALA A 31 -21.44 -11.17 -43.20
CA ALA A 31 -22.80 -11.25 -43.69
C ALA A 31 -23.83 -10.72 -42.67
N ASN A 32 -23.59 -10.94 -41.37
CA ASN A 32 -24.48 -10.51 -40.27
C ASN A 32 -23.87 -9.39 -39.43
N LYS A 33 -23.54 -8.25 -40.07
CA LYS A 33 -22.79 -7.14 -39.45
C LYS A 33 -23.37 -6.67 -38.11
N VAL A 34 -24.69 -6.46 -38.02
CA VAL A 34 -25.35 -5.94 -36.81
C VAL A 34 -25.24 -6.93 -35.65
N ARG A 35 -25.54 -8.21 -35.90
CA ARG A 35 -25.49 -9.25 -34.86
C ARG A 35 -24.06 -9.45 -34.36
N SER A 36 -23.09 -9.59 -35.27
CA SER A 36 -21.68 -9.75 -34.93
C SER A 36 -21.13 -8.54 -34.17
N PHE A 37 -21.53 -7.32 -34.55
CA PHE A 37 -21.11 -6.11 -33.86
C PHE A 37 -21.65 -6.05 -32.43
N LEU A 38 -22.93 -6.35 -32.24
CA LEU A 38 -23.56 -6.25 -30.92
C LEU A 38 -23.02 -7.29 -29.93
N THR A 39 -22.67 -8.49 -30.39
CA THR A 39 -22.04 -9.52 -29.53
C THR A 39 -20.60 -9.17 -29.18
N MET A 40 -19.82 -8.64 -30.14
CA MET A 40 -18.46 -8.16 -29.86
C MET A 40 -18.47 -7.00 -28.88
N LEU A 41 -19.39 -6.05 -29.05
CA LEU A 41 -19.53 -4.90 -28.15
C LEU A 41 -19.78 -5.34 -26.70
N GLY A 42 -20.66 -6.34 -26.50
CA GLY A 42 -20.93 -6.89 -25.18
C GLY A 42 -19.68 -7.49 -24.51
N ILE A 43 -18.87 -8.24 -25.26
CA ILE A 43 -17.62 -8.84 -24.74
C ILE A 43 -16.59 -7.74 -24.42
N ILE A 44 -16.42 -6.75 -25.29
CA ILE A 44 -15.48 -5.64 -25.09
C ILE A 44 -15.82 -4.85 -23.83
N ILE A 45 -17.09 -4.48 -23.66
CA ILE A 45 -17.55 -3.74 -22.47
C ILE A 45 -17.44 -4.62 -21.22
N GLY A 46 -17.83 -5.90 -21.31
CA GLY A 46 -17.77 -6.83 -20.19
C GLY A 46 -16.35 -7.03 -19.66
N VAL A 47 -15.41 -7.35 -20.54
CA VAL A 47 -14.00 -7.55 -20.17
C VAL A 47 -13.35 -6.21 -19.76
N GLY A 48 -13.70 -5.11 -20.44
CA GLY A 48 -13.21 -3.78 -20.09
C GLY A 48 -13.59 -3.36 -18.68
N ALA A 49 -14.85 -3.55 -18.28
CA ALA A 49 -15.33 -3.21 -16.94
C ALA A 49 -14.61 -4.02 -15.85
N VAL A 50 -14.35 -5.32 -16.08
CA VAL A 50 -13.62 -6.18 -15.14
C VAL A 50 -12.16 -5.74 -15.00
N ILE A 51 -11.48 -5.42 -16.10
CA ILE A 51 -10.10 -4.93 -16.05
C ILE A 51 -10.03 -3.58 -15.31
N LEU A 52 -10.99 -2.68 -15.57
CA LEU A 52 -11.05 -1.36 -14.93
C LEU A 52 -11.18 -1.49 -13.41
N ILE A 53 -12.15 -2.27 -12.92
CA ILE A 53 -12.37 -2.38 -11.47
C ILE A 53 -11.19 -3.01 -10.74
N ILE A 54 -10.53 -4.01 -11.34
CA ILE A 54 -9.33 -4.63 -10.77
C ILE A 54 -8.18 -3.63 -10.72
N SER A 55 -7.95 -2.89 -11.81
CA SER A 55 -6.86 -1.91 -11.91
C SER A 55 -7.06 -0.76 -10.91
N VAL A 56 -8.29 -0.24 -10.80
CA VAL A 56 -8.63 0.81 -9.84
C VAL A 56 -8.52 0.29 -8.41
N GLY A 57 -8.99 -0.93 -8.13
CA GLY A 57 -8.90 -1.54 -6.80
C GLY A 57 -7.45 -1.72 -6.35
N ALA A 58 -6.60 -2.27 -7.22
CA ALA A 58 -5.18 -2.45 -6.95
C ALA A 58 -4.45 -1.10 -6.77
N GLY A 59 -4.76 -0.11 -7.61
CA GLY A 59 -4.20 1.24 -7.50
C GLY A 59 -4.58 1.92 -6.18
N ALA A 60 -5.86 1.88 -5.80
CA ALA A 60 -6.34 2.44 -4.55
C ALA A 60 -5.70 1.76 -3.33
N GLN A 61 -5.60 0.43 -3.35
CA GLN A 61 -4.93 -0.32 -2.28
C GLN A 61 -3.46 0.10 -2.13
N SER A 62 -2.73 0.21 -3.24
CA SER A 62 -1.32 0.64 -3.21
C SER A 62 -1.19 2.07 -2.68
N LEU A 63 -2.07 2.99 -3.07
CA LEU A 63 -2.05 4.37 -2.56
C LEU A 63 -2.26 4.42 -1.05
N ILE A 64 -3.22 3.64 -0.52
CA ILE A 64 -3.48 3.58 0.92
C ILE A 64 -2.29 2.98 1.66
N ILE A 65 -1.72 1.87 1.15
CA ILE A 65 -0.54 1.24 1.77
C ILE A 65 0.63 2.21 1.79
N ASN A 66 0.94 2.86 0.66
CA ASN A 66 2.04 3.84 0.60
C ASN A 66 1.82 5.01 1.56
N GLN A 67 0.58 5.49 1.69
CA GLN A 67 0.26 6.56 2.62
C GLN A 67 0.45 6.12 4.08
N VAL A 68 0.05 4.88 4.43
CA VAL A 68 0.25 4.32 5.77
C VAL A 68 1.73 4.03 6.03
N GLU A 69 2.46 3.50 5.06
CA GLU A 69 3.92 3.30 5.13
C GLU A 69 4.68 4.62 5.32
N SER A 70 4.23 5.70 4.67
CA SER A 70 4.84 7.02 4.85
C SER A 70 4.70 7.58 6.27
N LEU A 71 3.70 7.11 7.02
CA LEU A 71 3.54 7.43 8.45
C LEU A 71 4.45 6.58 9.35
N GLY A 72 5.12 5.56 8.80
CA GLY A 72 5.95 4.61 9.52
C GLY A 72 5.16 3.37 9.94
N THR A 73 5.43 2.23 9.29
CA THR A 73 4.71 0.96 9.50
C THR A 73 5.13 0.16 10.74
N ASN A 74 6.05 0.69 11.56
CA ASN A 74 6.58 -0.05 12.70
C ASN A 74 6.98 0.86 13.88
N LEU A 75 6.15 1.86 14.18
CA LEU A 75 6.38 2.78 15.30
C LEU A 75 5.79 2.23 16.60
N ILE A 76 6.60 2.17 17.65
CA ILE A 76 6.16 1.86 19.01
C ILE A 76 6.28 3.12 19.85
N GLY A 77 5.14 3.64 20.30
CA GLY A 77 5.09 4.77 21.23
C GLY A 77 5.20 4.29 22.67
N VAL A 78 6.29 4.62 23.35
CA VAL A 78 6.45 4.39 24.80
C VAL A 78 6.12 5.70 25.51
N LEU A 79 5.06 5.69 26.32
CA LEU A 79 4.69 6.83 27.14
C LEU A 79 5.03 6.52 28.61
N PRO A 80 5.50 7.52 29.39
CA PRO A 80 5.63 7.36 30.83
C PRO A 80 4.26 6.99 31.43
N GLY A 81 4.30 6.25 32.54
CA GLY A 81 3.14 5.58 33.14
C GLY A 81 1.98 6.50 33.52
N LYS A 82 0.92 5.90 34.05
CA LYS A 82 -0.26 6.56 34.61
C LYS A 82 0.02 7.02 36.05
N ALA A 83 -0.62 8.11 36.48
CA ALA A 83 -0.54 8.58 37.87
C ALA A 83 -1.39 7.71 38.84
N GLU A 84 -2.42 7.05 38.33
CA GLU A 84 -3.38 6.22 39.09
C GLU A 84 -3.76 4.98 38.25
N ASP A 85 -3.92 3.81 38.87
CA ASP A 85 -4.08 2.54 38.13
C ASP A 85 -5.38 2.41 37.31
N GLU A 86 -6.44 3.13 37.69
CA GLU A 86 -7.77 3.17 37.05
C GLU A 86 -8.15 4.56 36.50
N GLY A 87 -7.22 5.53 36.53
CA GLY A 87 -7.47 6.92 36.12
C GLY A 87 -7.16 7.21 34.64
N PRO A 88 -7.63 8.35 34.09
CA PRO A 88 -7.21 8.82 32.77
C PRO A 88 -5.68 8.93 32.69
N PRO A 89 -5.06 8.74 31.52
CA PRO A 89 -3.61 8.86 31.37
C PRO A 89 -3.12 10.19 31.94
N ALA A 90 -1.99 10.18 32.67
CA ALA A 90 -1.43 11.36 33.32
C ALA A 90 -1.17 12.54 32.35
N SER A 91 -0.93 12.22 31.08
CA SER A 91 -0.83 13.17 29.97
C SER A 91 -2.11 13.97 29.70
N VAL A 92 -3.29 13.42 30.03
CA VAL A 92 -4.60 14.08 29.93
C VAL A 92 -4.86 14.98 31.14
N MET A 93 -4.26 14.67 32.30
CA MET A 93 -4.39 15.42 33.56
C MET A 93 -3.32 16.52 33.73
N GLY A 94 -2.46 16.74 32.73
CA GLY A 94 -1.39 17.76 32.79
C GLY A 94 -0.24 17.41 33.74
N ILE A 95 -0.15 16.15 34.21
CA ILE A 95 0.91 15.68 35.08
C ILE A 95 2.06 15.16 34.21
N ILE A 96 3.21 15.83 34.28
CA ILE A 96 4.43 15.40 33.60
C ILE A 96 5.10 14.34 34.47
N ILE A 97 4.86 13.07 34.14
CA ILE A 97 5.57 11.96 34.78
C ILE A 97 6.95 11.84 34.12
N THR A 98 8.00 12.05 34.90
CA THR A 98 9.40 12.05 34.45
C THR A 98 10.09 10.70 34.66
N THR A 99 9.33 9.63 34.88
CA THR A 99 9.91 8.28 35.07
C THR A 99 10.53 7.70 33.81
N LEU A 100 10.17 8.23 32.63
CA LEU A 100 10.83 7.91 31.37
C LEU A 100 11.94 8.95 31.13
N THR A 101 13.18 8.51 31.22
CA THR A 101 14.38 9.35 31.16
C THR A 101 15.10 9.20 29.82
N TYR A 102 16.10 10.07 29.57
CA TYR A 102 16.88 10.01 28.34
C TYR A 102 17.80 8.78 28.32
N GLU A 103 18.25 8.34 29.50
CA GLU A 103 19.03 7.13 29.72
C GLU A 103 18.26 5.88 29.26
N ASP A 104 16.95 5.82 29.49
CA ASP A 104 16.09 4.73 29.02
C ASP A 104 16.04 4.68 27.48
N ALA A 105 15.99 5.85 26.82
CA ALA A 105 16.03 5.93 25.36
C ALA A 105 17.37 5.46 24.79
N GLN A 106 18.50 5.77 25.45
CA GLN A 106 19.81 5.27 25.05
C GLN A 106 19.95 3.76 25.26
N ALA A 107 19.46 3.24 26.39
CA ALA A 107 19.47 1.81 26.68
C ALA A 107 18.65 0.98 25.67
N LEU A 108 17.57 1.56 25.13
CA LEU A 108 16.76 0.96 24.06
C LEU A 108 17.41 1.04 22.68
N ASN A 109 18.26 2.05 22.43
CA ASN A 109 19.01 2.17 21.18
C ASN A 109 20.19 1.18 21.10
N ASP A 110 20.66 0.69 22.26
CA ASP A 110 21.69 -0.34 22.30
C ASP A 110 21.16 -1.67 21.73
N LYS A 111 21.66 -2.04 20.54
CA LYS A 111 21.35 -3.30 19.85
C LYS A 111 21.64 -4.57 20.68
N LYS A 112 22.44 -4.44 21.75
CA LYS A 112 22.71 -5.52 22.72
C LYS A 112 21.49 -5.85 23.58
N ASN A 113 20.71 -4.83 23.95
CA ASN A 113 19.50 -4.99 24.76
C ASN A 113 18.30 -5.29 23.88
N VAL A 114 18.21 -4.63 22.71
CA VAL A 114 17.09 -4.82 21.77
C VAL A 114 17.59 -4.97 20.33
N PRO A 115 17.72 -6.20 19.80
CA PRO A 115 18.31 -6.43 18.49
C PRO A 115 17.41 -6.06 17.31
N ASN A 116 16.10 -5.88 17.54
CA ASN A 116 15.09 -5.68 16.49
C ASN A 116 14.67 -4.21 16.30
N ILE A 117 15.23 -3.28 17.09
CA ILE A 117 14.95 -1.86 16.96
C ILE A 117 15.96 -1.26 15.97
N LEU A 118 15.44 -0.53 14.98
CA LEU A 118 16.28 0.16 14.00
C LEU A 118 16.83 1.47 14.57
N ASP A 119 15.94 2.26 15.20
CA ASP A 119 16.28 3.54 15.81
C ASP A 119 15.29 3.90 16.94
N VAL A 120 15.71 4.75 17.87
CA VAL A 120 14.92 5.23 19.00
C VAL A 120 14.97 6.75 19.06
N VAL A 121 13.80 7.37 19.04
CA VAL A 121 13.67 8.83 19.14
C VAL A 121 13.08 9.20 20.50
N ALA A 122 13.86 9.92 21.30
CA ALA A 122 13.37 10.56 22.51
C ALA A 122 12.57 11.82 22.15
N TYR A 123 11.32 11.88 22.63
CA TYR A 123 10.43 13.02 22.47
C TYR A 123 10.12 13.64 23.84
N SER A 124 10.39 14.92 24.00
CA SER A 124 10.03 15.69 25.20
C SER A 124 9.11 16.85 24.82
N LYS A 125 8.02 17.01 25.56
CA LYS A 125 7.08 18.12 25.42
C LYS A 125 7.10 18.95 26.69
N SER A 126 7.41 20.24 26.57
CA SER A 126 7.38 21.22 27.65
C SER A 126 6.46 22.36 27.26
N VAL A 127 5.78 22.98 28.23
CA VAL A 127 4.98 24.19 28.01
C VAL A 127 5.64 25.30 28.81
N GLY A 128 5.92 26.43 28.16
CA GLY A 128 6.57 27.56 28.79
C GLY A 128 6.03 28.89 28.27
N PRO A 129 6.03 29.94 29.10
CA PRO A 129 5.65 31.27 28.67
C PRO A 129 6.74 31.83 27.75
N VAL A 130 6.36 32.24 26.54
CA VAL A 130 7.21 33.03 25.66
C VAL A 130 6.71 34.47 25.73
N SER A 131 7.58 35.36 26.20
CA SER A 131 7.26 36.78 26.35
C SER A 131 7.91 37.61 25.24
N TRP A 132 7.11 38.45 24.58
CA TRP A 132 7.60 39.44 23.61
C TRP A 132 6.87 40.76 23.82
N GLN A 133 7.63 41.86 23.87
CA GLN A 133 7.14 43.24 24.11
C GLN A 133 6.16 43.36 25.28
N GLY A 134 6.38 42.62 26.37
CA GLY A 134 5.54 42.67 27.57
C GLY A 134 4.24 41.86 27.50
N THR A 135 4.01 41.12 26.42
CA THR A 135 2.90 40.15 26.33
C THR A 135 3.46 38.73 26.41
N SER A 136 2.98 37.95 27.38
CA SER A 136 3.35 36.54 27.54
C SER A 136 2.29 35.63 26.93
N TYR A 137 2.72 34.70 26.10
CA TYR A 137 1.88 33.64 25.54
C TYR A 137 2.46 32.28 25.95
N ASP A 138 1.62 31.40 26.49
CA ASP A 138 2.01 30.03 26.75
C ASP A 138 2.10 29.27 25.42
N THR A 139 3.26 28.69 25.14
CA THR A 139 3.49 27.89 23.94
C THR A 139 4.05 26.52 24.30
N SER A 140 3.76 25.52 23.47
CA SER A 140 4.34 24.19 23.61
C SER A 140 5.68 24.12 22.87
N LEU A 141 6.73 23.81 23.62
CA LEU A 141 8.07 23.50 23.12
C LEU A 141 8.19 21.98 23.00
N ASN A 142 8.42 21.49 21.78
CA ASN A 142 8.65 20.08 21.52
C ASN A 142 10.12 19.87 21.15
N GLY A 143 10.83 19.02 21.90
CA GLY A 143 12.20 18.60 21.63
C GLY A 143 12.22 17.17 21.11
N THR A 144 12.99 16.93 20.05
CA THR A 144 13.27 15.59 19.52
C THR A 144 14.76 15.39 19.38
N THR A 145 15.24 14.17 19.63
CA THR A 145 16.59 13.79 19.22
C THR A 145 16.61 13.49 17.71
N SER A 146 17.78 13.62 17.08
CA SER A 146 17.99 13.34 15.67
C SER A 146 18.03 11.83 15.40
N VAL A 147 17.32 11.41 14.35
CA VAL A 147 17.34 10.05 13.78
C VAL A 147 18.69 9.84 13.06
N ILE A 148 19.34 8.68 13.23
CA ILE A 148 20.61 8.32 12.56
C ILE A 148 20.33 7.36 11.39
#